data_AF-A0A259DHQ6-F1
#
_entry.id   AF-A0A259DHQ6-F1
#
_cell.length_a   1.000
_cell.length_b   1.000
_cell.length_c   1.000
_cell.angle_alpha   90.00
_cell.angle_beta   90.00
_cell.angle_gamma   90.00
#
_symmetry.space_group_name_H-M   'P 1'
#
loop_
_entity.id
_entity.type
_entity.pdbx_description
1 polymer ?
#
loop_
_entity_poly.entity_id
_entity_poly.type
_entity_poly.pdbx_seq_one_letter_code
_entity_poly.pdbx_strand_id
1 'polypeptide(L)'
;FFSHGKNGNTSLSDTDKLALISDRELQVMKYLGKGNTNQQISDLLHISNKTVATYKTRVFDKLGINNIADLILFCRMNNIIES
;
A
#
# COMPACT_ATOMS: atom_id res chain seq x y z
N PHE A 1 -26.24 -4.78 5.73
CA PHE A 1 -25.02 -5.52 6.09
C PHE A 1 -23.89 -4.93 5.24
N PHE A 2 -23.02 -4.01 5.64
CA PHE A 2 -22.58 -3.50 6.94
C PHE A 2 -22.75 -1.98 7.03
N SER A 3 -23.05 -1.52 8.24
CA SER A 3 -22.97 -0.13 8.67
C SER A 3 -21.52 0.34 8.63
N HIS A 4 -21.26 1.56 8.17
CA HIS A 4 -20.50 2.59 8.91
C HIS A 4 -20.73 3.94 8.21
N GLY A 5 -21.52 4.80 8.87
CA GLY A 5 -21.45 6.23 8.61
C GLY A 5 -20.11 6.79 9.07
N LYS A 6 -19.61 7.78 8.33
CA LYS A 6 -18.66 8.81 8.80
C LYS A 6 -19.04 10.10 8.06
N ASN A 7 -19.83 10.99 8.66
CA ASN A 7 -19.41 12.08 9.56
C ASN A 7 -18.10 12.74 9.12
N GLY A 8 -18.22 14.00 8.69
CA GLY A 8 -17.13 14.82 8.21
C GLY A 8 -16.21 15.31 9.34
N ASN A 9 -14.90 15.28 9.06
CA ASN A 9 -13.99 16.39 9.28
C ASN A 9 -12.66 16.09 8.54
N THR A 10 -12.20 17.07 7.77
CA THR A 10 -10.82 17.32 7.29
C THR A 10 -9.69 16.35 7.70
N SER A 11 -9.52 15.25 6.95
CA SER A 11 -8.25 14.58 6.56
C SER A 11 -8.56 13.14 6.21
N LEU A 12 -8.26 12.74 4.96
CA LEU A 12 -8.46 11.37 4.47
C LEU A 12 -7.79 10.38 5.42
N SER A 13 -8.59 9.49 6.03
CA SER A 13 -8.04 8.49 6.96
C SER A 13 -7.19 7.47 6.20
N ASP A 14 -6.22 6.88 6.89
CA ASP A 14 -5.30 5.91 6.29
C ASP A 14 -6.03 4.72 5.65
N THR A 15 -7.16 4.33 6.23
CA THR A 15 -8.07 3.30 5.71
C THR A 15 -8.76 3.71 4.41
N ASP A 16 -9.14 4.99 4.26
CA ASP A 16 -9.73 5.49 3.01
C ASP A 16 -8.70 5.54 1.88
N LYS A 17 -7.45 5.93 2.19
CA LYS A 17 -6.34 5.89 1.23
C LYS A 17 -6.08 4.47 0.74
N LEU A 18 -6.16 3.50 1.63
CA LEU A 18 -6.05 2.08 1.30
C LEU A 18 -7.18 1.60 0.40
N ALA A 19 -8.40 2.07 0.61
CA ALA A 19 -9.54 1.75 -0.24
C ALA A 19 -9.41 2.30 -1.68
N LEU A 20 -8.58 3.34 -1.90
CA LEU A 20 -8.27 3.88 -3.23
C LEU A 20 -7.21 3.07 -3.99
N ILE A 21 -6.49 2.18 -3.31
CA ILE A 21 -5.43 1.35 -3.90
C ILE A 21 -6.08 0.11 -4.51
N SER A 22 -5.72 -0.20 -5.77
CA SER A 22 -6.22 -1.41 -6.42
C SER A 22 -5.58 -2.66 -5.82
N ASP A 23 -6.24 -3.82 -5.90
CA ASP A 23 -5.75 -5.09 -5.34
C ASP A 23 -4.30 -5.41 -5.72
N ARG A 24 -3.91 -5.11 -6.97
CA ARG A 24 -2.54 -5.31 -7.47
C ARG A 24 -1.53 -4.37 -6.82
N GLU A 25 -1.91 -3.12 -6.64
CA GLU A 25 -1.08 -2.12 -5.96
C GLU A 25 -0.95 -2.45 -4.45
N LEU A 26 -2.05 -2.91 -3.84
CA LEU A 26 -2.09 -3.36 -2.45
C LEU A 26 -1.19 -4.59 -2.24
N GLN A 27 -1.18 -5.55 -3.16
CA GLN A 27 -0.26 -6.69 -3.11
C GLN A 27 1.19 -6.23 -3.11
N VAL A 28 1.58 -5.37 -4.07
CA VAL A 28 2.95 -4.82 -4.16
C VAL A 28 3.31 -4.10 -2.87
N MET A 29 2.40 -3.25 -2.36
CA MET A 29 2.57 -2.54 -1.10
C MET A 29 2.75 -3.48 0.10
N LYS A 30 1.97 -4.56 0.19
CA LYS A 30 2.12 -5.58 1.25
C LYS A 30 3.50 -6.21 1.24
N TYR A 31 4.01 -6.58 0.07
CA TYR A 31 5.34 -7.18 -0.04
C TYR A 31 6.44 -6.16 0.28
N LEU A 32 6.30 -4.90 -0.16
CA LEU A 32 7.19 -3.80 0.24
C LEU A 32 7.18 -3.59 1.76
N GLY A 33 5.99 -3.60 2.38
CA GLY A 33 5.80 -3.46 3.83
C GLY A 33 6.44 -4.59 4.63
N LYS A 34 6.52 -5.79 4.04
CA LYS A 34 7.25 -6.95 4.60
C LYS A 34 8.77 -6.84 4.43
N GLY A 35 9.29 -5.83 3.73
CA GLY A 35 10.71 -5.65 3.45
C GLY A 35 11.22 -6.42 2.23
N ASN A 36 10.33 -6.89 1.33
CA ASN A 36 10.76 -7.53 0.10
C ASN A 36 11.37 -6.51 -0.86
N THR A 37 12.39 -6.93 -1.60
CA THR A 37 13.01 -6.10 -2.64
C THR A 37 12.16 -6.10 -3.91
N ASN A 38 12.34 -5.08 -4.77
CA ASN A 38 11.64 -5.00 -6.06
C ASN A 38 11.79 -6.30 -6.87
N GLN A 39 12.98 -6.93 -6.84
CA GLN A 39 13.24 -8.21 -7.49
C GLN A 39 12.39 -9.35 -6.92
N GLN A 40 12.32 -9.50 -5.59
CA GLN A 40 11.49 -10.51 -4.96
C GLN A 40 10.00 -10.29 -5.28
N ILE A 41 9.55 -9.04 -5.23
CA ILE A 41 8.17 -8.68 -5.58
C ILE A 41 7.89 -9.02 -7.05
N SER A 42 8.84 -8.75 -7.95
CA SER A 42 8.74 -9.04 -9.38
C SER A 42 8.57 -10.54 -9.63
N ASP A 43 9.31 -11.36 -8.87
CA ASP A 43 9.26 -12.82 -8.92
C ASP A 43 7.94 -13.35 -8.34
N LEU A 44 7.54 -12.87 -7.15
CA LEU A 44 6.31 -13.27 -6.45
C LEU A 44 5.03 -12.92 -7.22
N LEU A 45 5.01 -11.78 -7.92
CA LEU A 45 3.85 -11.32 -8.70
C LEU A 45 3.95 -11.69 -10.19
N HIS A 46 5.05 -12.31 -10.63
CA HIS A 46 5.34 -12.62 -12.02
C HIS A 46 5.23 -11.38 -12.94
N ILE A 47 5.71 -10.23 -12.47
CA ILE A 47 5.71 -8.95 -13.20
C ILE A 47 7.12 -8.39 -13.29
N SER A 48 7.40 -7.54 -14.28
CA SER A 48 8.72 -6.92 -14.40
C SER A 48 9.04 -5.96 -13.24
N ASN A 49 10.32 -5.88 -12.85
CA ASN A 49 10.83 -4.88 -11.90
C ASN A 49 10.39 -3.44 -12.23
N LYS A 50 10.30 -3.12 -13.53
CA LYS A 50 9.81 -1.83 -14.01
C LYS A 50 8.35 -1.60 -13.60
N THR A 51 7.51 -2.61 -13.74
CA THR A 51 6.09 -2.59 -13.34
C THR A 51 5.96 -2.48 -11.82
N VAL A 52 6.78 -3.20 -11.04
CA VAL A 52 6.85 -3.05 -9.58
C VAL A 52 7.20 -1.61 -9.21
N ALA A 53 8.20 -1.00 -9.86
CA ALA A 53 8.57 0.38 -9.62
C ALA A 53 7.44 1.36 -9.95
N THR A 54 6.71 1.13 -11.05
CA THR A 54 5.52 1.92 -11.40
C THR A 54 4.41 1.79 -10.35
N TYR A 55 4.07 0.58 -9.92
CA TYR A 55 3.06 0.37 -8.88
C TYR A 55 3.50 0.99 -7.56
N LYS A 56 4.77 0.83 -7.18
CA LYS A 56 5.36 1.45 -6.00
C LYS A 56 5.16 2.98 -6.02
N THR A 57 5.50 3.65 -7.11
CA THR A 57 5.32 5.11 -7.23
C THR A 57 3.86 5.52 -7.16
N ARG A 58 2.94 4.75 -7.78
CA ARG A 58 1.49 5.03 -7.69
C ARG A 58 0.95 4.85 -6.28
N VAL A 59 1.36 3.80 -5.58
CA VAL A 59 1.05 3.57 -4.17
C VAL A 59 1.54 4.76 -3.34
N PHE A 60 2.80 5.17 -3.52
CA PHE A 60 3.37 6.32 -2.82
C PHE A 60 2.59 7.61 -3.06
N ASP A 61 2.23 7.89 -4.31
CA ASP A 61 1.43 9.07 -4.69
C ASP A 61 0.04 9.04 -4.04
N LYS A 62 -0.66 7.90 -4.09
CA LYS A 62 -1.98 7.70 -3.46
C LYS A 62 -1.95 7.86 -1.94
N LEU A 63 -0.88 7.38 -1.29
CA LEU A 63 -0.71 7.46 0.15
C LEU A 63 -0.17 8.83 0.62
N GLY A 64 0.51 9.55 -0.29
CA GLY A 64 1.27 10.76 0.03
C GLY A 64 2.59 10.47 0.74
N ILE A 65 3.14 9.27 0.55
CA ILE A 65 4.37 8.82 1.20
C ILE A 65 5.52 8.91 0.20
N ASN A 66 6.72 9.27 0.65
CA ASN A 66 7.90 9.39 -0.22
C ASN A 66 8.99 8.36 0.11
N ASN A 67 8.85 7.63 1.21
CA ASN A 67 9.88 6.76 1.72
C ASN A 67 9.35 5.35 2.01
N ILE A 68 10.18 4.34 1.71
CA ILE A 68 9.84 2.94 1.94
C ILE A 68 9.69 2.64 3.44
N ALA A 69 10.45 3.34 4.29
CA ALA A 69 10.35 3.22 5.74
C ALA A 69 8.97 3.68 6.24
N ASP A 70 8.49 4.84 5.76
CA ASP A 70 7.15 5.33 6.04
C ASP A 70 6.07 4.38 5.51
N LEU A 71 6.27 3.75 4.35
CA LEU A 71 5.35 2.74 3.82
C LEU A 71 5.26 1.51 4.73
N ILE A 72 6.41 1.03 5.21
CA ILE A 72 6.48 -0.11 6.14
C ILE A 72 5.80 0.26 7.45
N LEU A 73 6.09 1.45 7.99
CA LEU A 73 5.45 1.96 9.20
C LEU A 73 3.95 2.07 9.01
N PHE A 74 3.50 2.61 7.88
CA PHE A 74 2.08 2.73 7.52
C PHE A 74 1.40 1.37 7.44
N CYS A 75 2.02 0.39 6.76
CA CYS A 75 1.49 -0.98 6.68
C CYS A 75 1.36 -1.61 8.07
N ARG A 76 2.32 -1.36 8.96
CA ARG A 76 2.31 -1.84 10.33
C ARG A 76 1.23 -1.15 11.17
N MET A 77 1.11 0.17 11.04
CA MET A 77 0.11 1.00 11.74
C MET A 77 -1.32 0.59 11.35
N ASN A 78 -1.54 0.31 10.07
CA ASN A 78 -2.82 -0.11 9.51
C ASN A 78 -3.02 -1.63 9.57
N ASN A 79 -2.13 -2.37 10.25
CA ASN A 79 -2.26 -3.81 10.48
C ASN A 79 -2.39 -4.64 9.18
N ILE A 80 -1.85 -4.13 8.07
CA ILE A 80 -2.00 -4.72 6.72
C ILE A 80 -1.09 -5.94 6.57
N ILE A 81 0.05 -5.94 7.26
CA ILE A 81 1.10 -6.96 7.19
C ILE A 81 1.07 -7.93 8.38
N GLU A 82 0.05 -7.88 9.22
CA GLU A 82 -0.08 -8.78 10.38
C GLU A 82 -0.59 -10.17 9.95
N SER A 83 0.17 -11.22 10.27
CA SER A 83 -0.22 -12.63 10.35
C SER A 83 0.71 -13.36 11.29
#